data_AF-A0A9E1GN80-F1
#
_entry.id   AF-A0A9E1GN80-F1
#
_cell.length_a   1.000
_cell.length_b   1.000
_cell.length_c   1.000
_cell.angle_alpha   90.00
_cell.angle_beta   90.00
_cell.angle_gamma   90.00
#
_symmetry.space_group_name_H-M   'P 1'
#
loop_
_entity.id
_entity.type
_entity.pdbx_description
1 polymer ?
#
loop_
_entity_poly.entity_id
_entity_poly.type
_entity_poly.pdbx_seq_one_letter_code
_entity_poly.pdbx_strand_id
1 'polypeptide(L)'
;ILPPTTLGNYAALAKRARIVIANDSGISHVAAAISANQITLLGVTDPARTRPWNSKAVCLGNSTDGWPSLEQVLAALKGSLR
;
A
#
# COMPACT_ATOMS: atom_id res chain seq x y z
N ILE A 1 8.98 3.07 -16.98
CA ILE A 1 9.62 3.43 -15.69
C ILE A 1 9.66 4.95 -15.63
N LEU A 2 9.30 5.57 -14.49
CA LEU A 2 9.30 7.03 -14.33
C LEU A 2 10.70 7.54 -13.88
N PRO A 3 11.06 8.80 -14.13
CA PRO A 3 12.30 9.39 -13.60
C PRO A 3 12.34 9.35 -12.06
N PRO A 4 13.55 9.28 -11.45
CA PRO A 4 13.69 9.41 -10.00
C PRO A 4 13.05 10.70 -9.48
N THR A 5 12.53 10.64 -8.26
CA THR A 5 11.89 11.78 -7.61
C THR A 5 12.18 11.78 -6.12
N THR A 6 11.94 12.90 -5.45
CA THR A 6 12.17 13.03 -4.00
C THR A 6 11.05 12.37 -3.20
N LEU A 7 11.32 12.06 -1.92
CA LEU A 7 10.28 11.55 -1.01
C LEU A 7 9.10 12.52 -0.88
N GLY A 8 9.36 13.83 -0.83
CA GLY A 8 8.33 14.85 -0.77
C GLY A 8 7.43 14.88 -2.01
N ASN A 9 8.03 14.72 -3.20
CA ASN A 9 7.26 14.62 -4.44
C ASN A 9 6.40 13.36 -4.48
N TYR A 10 6.95 12.21 -4.07
CA TYR A 10 6.15 10.98 -3.95
C TYR A 10 4.99 11.19 -2.97
N ALA A 11 5.24 11.75 -1.78
CA ALA A 11 4.21 11.99 -0.79
C ALA A 11 3.10 12.92 -1.32
N ALA A 12 3.46 13.97 -2.06
CA ALA A 12 2.51 14.88 -2.71
C ALA A 12 1.67 14.17 -3.77
N LEU A 13 2.27 13.29 -4.57
CA LEU A 13 1.56 12.46 -5.54
C LEU A 13 0.63 11.45 -4.85
N ALA A 14 1.12 10.73 -3.84
CA ALA A 14 0.35 9.78 -3.05
C ALA A 14 -0.85 10.44 -2.37
N LYS A 15 -0.71 11.68 -1.88
CA LYS A 15 -1.80 12.46 -1.28
C LYS A 15 -2.92 12.78 -2.28
N ARG A 16 -2.58 12.96 -3.56
CA ARG A 16 -3.52 13.26 -4.65
C ARG A 16 -4.09 12.02 -5.32
N ALA A 17 -3.41 10.88 -5.19
CA ALA A 17 -3.86 9.63 -5.77
C ALA A 17 -5.19 9.19 -5.15
N ARG A 18 -6.10 8.66 -5.98
CA ARG A 18 -7.32 7.99 -5.51
C ARG A 18 -7.01 6.81 -4.60
N ILE A 19 -5.95 6.08 -4.95
CA ILE A 19 -5.41 4.95 -4.21
C ILE A 19 -3.93 4.76 -4.54
N VAL A 20 -3.15 4.31 -3.57
CA VAL A 20 -1.77 3.85 -3.75
C VAL A 20 -1.73 2.33 -3.57
N ILE A 21 -1.16 1.60 -4.52
CA ILE A 21 -0.90 0.17 -4.38
C ILE A 21 0.61 -0.03 -4.34
N ALA A 22 1.13 -0.59 -3.26
CA ALA A 22 2.56 -0.81 -3.07
C ALA A 22 2.82 -2.09 -2.26
N ASN A 23 3.94 -2.75 -2.49
CA ASN A 23 4.40 -3.82 -1.61
C ASN A 23 4.89 -3.26 -0.26
N ASP A 24 5.03 -4.14 0.73
CA ASP A 24 5.63 -3.82 2.04
C ASP A 24 7.07 -3.31 1.89
N SER A 25 7.22 -1.99 1.83
CA SER A 25 8.46 -1.28 1.55
C SER A 25 8.36 0.15 2.04
N GLY A 26 9.49 0.87 2.08
CA GLY A 26 9.54 2.26 2.56
C GLY A 26 8.49 3.17 1.93
N ILE A 27 8.15 2.95 0.65
CA ILE A 27 7.19 3.78 -0.06
C ILE A 27 5.74 3.57 0.42
N SER A 28 5.40 2.35 0.85
CA SER A 28 4.12 2.03 1.49
C SER A 28 3.97 2.76 2.83
N HIS A 29 5.07 2.92 3.59
CA HIS A 29 5.07 3.70 4.82
C HIS A 29 5.02 5.21 4.59
N VAL A 30 5.67 5.71 3.53
CA VAL A 30 5.54 7.13 3.15
C VAL A 30 4.10 7.47 2.76
N ALA A 31 3.42 6.59 2.02
CA ALA A 31 1.99 6.75 1.71
C ALA A 31 1.12 6.72 2.97
N ALA A 32 1.46 5.86 3.94
CA ALA A 32 0.77 5.77 5.22
C ALA A 32 0.90 7.05 6.06
N ALA A 33 2.11 7.62 6.10
CA ALA A 33 2.41 8.84 6.86
C ALA A 33 1.57 10.05 6.40
N ILE A 34 1.12 10.07 5.14
CA ILE A 34 0.25 11.13 4.61
C ILE A 34 -1.24 10.74 4.55
N SER A 35 -1.60 9.59 5.16
CA SER A 35 -2.96 9.03 5.25
C SER A 35 -3.63 8.87 3.89
N ALA A 36 -2.89 8.39 2.89
CA ALA A 36 -3.45 8.03 1.59
C ALA A 36 -4.41 6.84 1.73
N ASN A 37 -5.37 6.75 0.81
CA ASN A 37 -6.05 5.48 0.58
C ASN A 37 -5.01 4.53 -0.02
N GLN A 38 -4.75 3.39 0.61
CA GLN A 38 -3.71 2.48 0.13
C GLN A 38 -4.08 1.01 0.26
N ILE A 39 -3.53 0.21 -0.65
CA ILE A 39 -3.47 -1.24 -0.55
C ILE A 39 -2.00 -1.63 -0.45
N THR A 40 -1.63 -2.29 0.65
CA THR A 40 -0.28 -2.79 0.88
C THR A 40 -0.23 -4.29 0.66
N LEU A 41 0.62 -4.71 -0.28
CA LEU A 41 0.81 -6.12 -0.62
C LEU A 41 1.94 -6.69 0.25
N LEU A 42 1.59 -7.65 1.11
CA LEU A 42 2.48 -8.35 2.00
C LEU A 42 2.83 -9.70 1.38
N GLY A 43 4.11 -10.08 1.49
CA GLY A 43 4.60 -11.39 1.07
C GLY A 43 5.01 -12.18 2.29
N VAL A 44 6.32 -12.32 2.50
CA VAL A 44 6.88 -13.07 3.62
C VAL A 44 6.89 -12.32 4.96
N THR A 45 6.42 -11.06 4.98
CA THR A 45 6.47 -10.21 6.17
C THR A 45 5.27 -10.43 7.08
N ASP A 46 5.51 -10.38 8.39
CA ASP A 46 4.47 -10.43 9.40
C ASP A 46 3.77 -9.06 9.53
N PRO A 47 2.47 -8.96 9.18
CA PRO A 47 1.73 -7.71 9.28
C PRO A 47 1.73 -7.12 10.70
N ALA A 48 1.80 -7.95 11.75
CA ALA A 48 1.85 -7.46 13.13
C ALA A 48 3.10 -6.62 13.41
N ARG A 49 4.18 -6.85 12.64
CA ARG A 49 5.47 -6.17 12.79
C ARG A 49 5.67 -5.03 11.81
N THR A 50 5.25 -5.20 10.55
CA THR A 50 5.66 -4.29 9.47
C THR A 50 4.51 -3.54 8.81
N ARG A 51 3.24 -3.82 9.15
CA ARG A 51 2.14 -3.13 8.47
C ARG A 51 2.25 -1.61 8.59
N PRO A 52 1.88 -0.85 7.55
CA PRO A 52 1.82 0.60 7.63
C PRO A 52 0.81 1.05 8.70
N TRP A 53 1.19 2.08 9.46
CA TRP A 53 0.29 2.72 10.43
C TRP A 53 -0.62 3.73 9.73
N ASN A 54 -1.70 3.23 9.15
CA ASN A 54 -2.73 4.04 8.51
C ASN A 54 -4.07 3.30 8.58
N SER A 55 -5.09 3.93 9.17
CA SER A 55 -6.43 3.34 9.29
C SER A 55 -7.15 3.15 7.95
N LYS A 56 -6.69 3.83 6.89
CA LYS A 56 -7.20 3.69 5.52
C LYS A 56 -6.45 2.64 4.71
N ALA A 57 -5.42 2.01 5.29
CA ALA A 57 -4.66 0.98 4.60
C ALA A 57 -5.38 -0.36 4.66
N VAL A 58 -5.48 -1.01 3.50
CA VAL A 58 -5.87 -2.42 3.39
C VAL A 58 -4.59 -3.23 3.16
N CYS A 59 -4.27 -4.15 4.07
CA CYS A 59 -3.15 -5.08 3.91
C CYS A 59 -3.64 -6.40 3.34
N LEU A 60 -3.01 -6.88 2.26
CA LEU A 60 -3.34 -8.14 1.61
C LEU A 60 -2.10 -9.05 1.52
N GLY A 61 -2.28 -10.34 1.77
CA GLY A 61 -1.18 -11.30 1.92
C GLY A 61 -0.64 -11.34 3.34
N ASN A 62 0.21 -12.33 3.63
CA ASN A 62 0.83 -12.54 4.95
C ASN A 62 1.97 -13.55 4.84
N SER A 63 2.77 -13.69 5.90
CA SER A 63 3.92 -14.61 5.95
C SER A 63 3.58 -16.11 5.76
N THR A 64 2.31 -16.50 5.87
CA THR A 64 1.85 -17.89 5.73
C THR A 64 1.37 -18.19 4.31
N ASP A 65 0.47 -17.37 3.77
CA ASP A 65 -0.14 -17.55 2.44
C ASP A 65 0.67 -16.88 1.33
N GLY A 66 1.59 -15.97 1.70
CA GLY A 66 2.42 -15.21 0.78
C GLY A 66 1.67 -14.04 0.12
N TRP A 67 2.05 -13.77 -1.13
CA TRP A 67 1.49 -12.67 -1.91
C TRP A 67 0.01 -12.88 -2.22
N PRO A 68 -0.81 -11.81 -2.22
CA PRO A 68 -2.21 -11.91 -2.59
C PRO A 68 -2.39 -12.18 -4.09
N SER A 69 -3.50 -12.83 -4.45
CA SER A 69 -3.91 -13.03 -5.84
C SER A 69 -4.37 -11.71 -6.47
N LEU A 70 -4.33 -11.65 -7.80
CA LEU A 70 -4.88 -10.51 -8.55
C LEU A 70 -6.35 -10.25 -8.19
N GLU A 71 -7.13 -11.30 -8.01
CA GLU A 71 -8.56 -11.21 -7.67
C GLU A 71 -8.79 -10.57 -6.30
N GLN A 72 -7.98 -10.94 -5.30
CA GLN A 72 -8.02 -10.33 -3.96
C GLN A 72 -7.72 -8.83 -4.04
N VAL A 73 -6.71 -8.44 -4.83
CA VAL A 73 -6.33 -7.04 -5.02
C VAL A 73 -7.44 -6.26 -5.74
N LEU A 74 -8.03 -6.83 -6.80
CA LEU A 74 -9.14 -6.19 -7.53
C LEU A 74 -10.40 -6.05 -6.67
N ALA A 75 -10.70 -7.02 -5.81
CA ALA A 75 -11.80 -6.94 -4.86
C ALA A 75 -11.60 -5.82 -3.83
N ALA A 76 -10.40 -5.73 -3.24
CA ALA A 76 -10.05 -4.67 -2.30
C ALA A 76 -10.07 -3.28 -2.95
N LEU A 77 -9.59 -3.17 -4.20
CA LEU A 77 -9.65 -1.94 -4.98
C LEU A 77 -11.09 -1.45 -5.17
N LYS A 78 -12.00 -2.35 -5.57
CA LYS A 78 -13.43 -2.03 -5.71
C LYS A 78 -14.06 -1.59 -4.39
N GLY A 79 -13.67 -2.20 -3.27
CA GLY A 79 -14.15 -1.83 -1.94
C GLY A 79 -13.64 -0.45 -1.47
N SER A 80 -12.40 -0.11 -1.83
CA SER A 80 -11.73 1.12 -1.37
C SER A 80 -12.06 2.37 -2.19
N LEU A 81 -12.65 2.21 -3.37
CA LEU A 81 -13.02 3.30 -4.29
C LEU A 81 -14.50 3.70 -4.22
N ARG A 82 -15.28 3.07 -3.33
CA ARG A 82 -16.67 3.41 -3.04
C ARG A 82 -16.80 4.69 -2.22
#